data_AF-A0A917Q5G1-F1
#
_entry.id   AF-A0A917Q5G1-F1
#
_cell.length_a   1.000
_cell.length_b   1.000
_cell.length_c   1.000
_cell.angle_alpha   90.00
_cell.angle_beta   90.00
_cell.angle_gamma   90.00
#
_symmetry.space_group_name_H-M   'P 1'
#
loop_
_entity.id
_entity.type
_entity.pdbx_description
1 polymer ?
#
loop_
_entity_poly.entity_id
_entity_poly.type
_entity_poly.pdbx_seq_one_letter_code
_entity_poly.pdbx_strand_id
1 'polypeptide(L)'
;MSDGKAAGSGLAPARQEPEARPTALDLPRADLSPEMRAYLEKCDEKIGFVPNVLAAYAHDDVKLSAFAAFYNGLMLAPSGLSKLEREMIAVVVSAANRCYYCVTAHGAAVRQLSGDPVLGDVLSTNWRAARLAPRHVAMLGFAETVATGSFAIGEADRQGLRDAGFSDVDIWDVAAVASFFAMSNRLASATDMRPNPEYHAMAR
;
A
#
# COMPACT_ATOMS: atom_id res chain seq x y z
N MET A 1 1.35 51.22 -20.89
CA MET A 1 1.62 49.82 -21.29
C MET A 1 2.30 49.14 -20.12
N SER A 2 1.58 48.26 -19.42
CA SER A 2 2.12 47.01 -18.86
C SER A 2 0.92 46.20 -18.38
N ASP A 3 0.39 45.44 -19.34
CA ASP A 3 -0.09 44.08 -19.22
C ASP A 3 -0.89 43.71 -17.97
N GLY A 4 -2.20 43.68 -18.18
CA GLY A 4 -3.11 42.91 -17.36
C GLY A 4 -2.71 41.44 -17.32
N LYS A 5 -2.66 40.89 -16.11
CA LYS A 5 -2.91 39.46 -15.90
C LYS A 5 -4.41 39.31 -15.65
N ALA A 6 -5.13 39.01 -16.71
CA ALA A 6 -6.52 38.59 -16.62
C ALA A 6 -6.65 37.34 -15.73
N ALA A 7 -7.78 37.26 -15.05
CA ALA A 7 -8.23 36.19 -14.18
C ALA A 7 -8.06 34.80 -14.80
N GLY A 8 -7.45 33.87 -14.05
CA GLY A 8 -7.73 32.46 -14.22
C GLY A 8 -9.10 32.18 -13.63
N SER A 9 -10.09 31.92 -14.49
CA SER A 9 -11.42 31.45 -14.12
C SER A 9 -11.32 30.38 -13.03
N GLY A 10 -11.92 30.63 -11.86
CA GLY A 10 -11.83 29.81 -10.64
C GLY A 10 -12.48 28.42 -10.72
N LEU A 11 -12.22 27.69 -11.81
CA LEU A 11 -12.73 26.35 -12.13
C LEU A 11 -11.59 25.33 -12.30
N ALA A 12 -10.33 25.76 -12.41
CA ALA A 12 -9.20 24.83 -12.47
C ALA A 12 -8.91 24.27 -11.07
N PRO A 13 -8.78 22.94 -10.89
CA PRO A 13 -8.36 22.37 -9.62
C PRO A 13 -6.96 22.88 -9.27
N ALA A 14 -6.72 23.07 -7.97
CA ALA A 14 -5.38 23.40 -7.47
C ALA A 14 -4.38 22.30 -7.86
N ARG A 15 -3.11 22.68 -8.04
CA ARG A 15 -2.04 21.69 -8.21
C ARG A 15 -1.94 20.84 -6.94
N GLN A 16 -1.70 19.55 -7.14
CA GLN A 16 -1.45 18.60 -6.06
C GLN A 16 0.04 18.68 -5.70
N GLU A 17 0.41 19.73 -4.99
CA GLU A 17 1.79 19.95 -4.53
C GLU A 17 2.13 18.98 -3.38
N PRO A 18 3.41 18.61 -3.19
CA PRO A 18 3.84 17.79 -2.06
C PRO A 18 3.51 18.47 -0.72
N GLU A 19 2.98 17.69 0.21
CA GLU A 19 2.69 18.17 1.57
C GLU A 19 3.98 18.22 2.41
N ALA A 20 4.12 19.25 3.23
CA ALA A 20 5.32 19.45 4.05
C ALA A 20 5.48 18.42 5.17
N ARG A 21 4.40 17.74 5.57
CA ARG A 21 4.37 16.75 6.65
C ARG A 21 3.85 15.40 6.13
N PRO A 22 4.33 14.26 6.67
CA PRO A 22 3.85 12.94 6.29
C PRO A 22 2.38 12.68 6.61
N THR A 23 1.80 13.38 7.59
CA THR A 23 0.40 13.24 8.03
C THR A 23 -0.17 14.62 8.41
N ALA A 24 -1.49 14.72 8.58
CA ALA A 24 -2.12 15.93 9.12
C ALA A 24 -1.85 16.16 10.62
N LEU A 25 -1.37 15.13 11.34
CA LEU A 25 -1.09 15.20 12.77
C LEU A 25 0.26 15.88 13.05
N ASP A 26 0.31 16.62 14.16
CA ASP A 26 1.54 17.19 14.69
C ASP A 26 2.18 16.21 15.69
N LEU A 27 2.87 15.20 15.15
CA LEU A 27 3.50 14.16 15.96
C LEU A 27 4.87 14.62 16.47
N PRO A 28 5.23 14.35 17.73
CA PRO A 28 6.53 14.70 18.27
C PRO A 28 7.64 13.91 17.59
N ARG A 29 8.87 14.41 17.67
CA ARG A 29 10.06 13.64 17.29
C ARG A 29 10.50 12.77 18.46
N ALA A 30 10.78 11.50 18.22
CA ALA A 30 11.45 10.63 19.18
C ALA A 30 12.94 10.49 18.88
N ASP A 31 13.72 10.17 19.91
CA ASP A 31 15.06 9.63 19.72
C ASP A 31 14.92 8.14 19.40
N LEU A 32 15.19 7.79 18.14
CA LEU A 32 15.09 6.42 17.67
C LEU A 32 16.28 5.59 18.14
N SER A 33 16.08 4.29 18.31
CA SER A 33 17.17 3.35 18.52
C SER A 33 18.17 3.41 17.34
N PRO A 34 19.46 3.07 17.56
CA PRO A 34 20.43 2.94 16.47
C PRO A 34 19.96 2.00 15.36
N GLU A 35 19.21 0.95 15.71
CA GLU A 35 18.64 0.00 14.76
C GLU A 35 17.60 0.66 13.86
N MET A 36 16.64 1.40 14.43
CA MET A 36 15.61 2.07 13.62
C MET A 36 16.16 3.22 12.80
N ARG A 37 17.17 3.96 13.29
CA ARG A 37 17.89 4.94 12.44
C ARG A 37 18.51 4.28 11.22
N ALA A 38 19.26 3.20 11.42
CA ALA A 38 19.88 2.46 10.32
C ALA A 38 18.83 1.86 9.37
N TYR A 39 17.66 1.46 9.86
CA TYR A 39 16.55 1.00 9.03
C TYR A 39 16.02 2.11 8.11
N LEU A 40 15.82 3.33 8.62
CA LEU A 40 15.39 4.48 7.82
C LEU A 40 16.46 4.89 6.80
N GLU A 41 17.73 4.94 7.20
CA GLU A 41 18.87 5.24 6.30
C GLU A 41 18.95 4.23 5.15
N LYS A 42 18.78 2.95 5.45
CA LYS A 42 18.78 1.90 4.42
C LYS A 42 17.61 2.01 3.44
N CYS A 43 16.46 2.52 3.88
CA CYS A 43 15.36 2.86 2.97
C CYS A 43 15.78 3.98 2.02
N ASP A 44 16.33 5.07 2.55
CA ASP A 44 16.81 6.19 1.77
C ASP A 44 17.86 5.76 0.72
N GLU A 45 18.85 4.97 1.13
CA GLU A 45 19.88 4.44 0.21
C GLU A 45 19.33 3.57 -0.91
N LYS A 46 18.29 2.75 -0.63
CA LYS A 46 17.80 1.75 -1.59
C LYS A 46 16.76 2.27 -2.56
N ILE A 47 15.90 3.19 -2.12
CA ILE A 47 14.79 3.70 -2.94
C ILE A 47 14.84 5.21 -3.16
N GLY A 48 15.81 5.91 -2.54
CA GLY A 48 16.07 7.34 -2.74
C GLY A 48 15.26 8.28 -1.83
N PHE A 49 14.49 7.72 -0.89
CA PHE A 49 13.76 8.49 0.13
C PHE A 49 13.30 7.57 1.28
N VAL A 50 12.95 8.18 2.41
CA VAL A 50 12.25 7.49 3.51
C VAL A 50 10.73 7.49 3.24
N PRO A 51 10.07 6.32 3.14
CA PRO A 51 8.62 6.26 3.01
C PRO A 51 7.91 6.98 4.15
N ASN A 52 6.93 7.83 3.82
CA ASN A 52 6.23 8.68 4.76
C ASN A 52 5.49 7.88 5.85
N VAL A 53 5.11 6.62 5.61
CA VAL A 53 4.61 5.73 6.66
C VAL A 53 5.64 5.49 7.77
N LEU A 54 6.91 5.25 7.42
CA LEU A 54 7.97 5.06 8.40
C LEU A 54 8.26 6.36 9.15
N ALA A 55 8.30 7.49 8.43
CA ALA A 55 8.43 8.81 9.04
C ALA A 55 7.27 9.13 10.01
N ALA A 56 6.05 8.70 9.68
CA ALA A 56 4.89 8.86 10.55
C ALA A 56 5.00 8.02 11.83
N TYR A 57 5.54 6.79 11.76
CA TYR A 57 5.78 5.95 12.92
C TYR A 57 7.00 6.38 13.77
N ALA A 58 7.93 7.15 13.19
CA ALA A 58 9.18 7.58 13.85
C ALA A 58 9.00 8.52 15.07
N HIS A 59 7.76 8.87 15.43
CA HIS A 59 7.45 9.52 16.70
C HIS A 59 7.54 8.57 17.91
N ASP A 60 7.67 7.26 17.68
CA ASP A 60 7.72 6.23 18.73
C ASP A 60 8.49 5.00 18.22
N ASP A 61 9.67 4.74 18.80
CA ASP A 61 10.58 3.66 18.40
C ASP A 61 9.96 2.26 18.54
N VAL A 62 9.16 2.04 19.60
CA VAL A 62 8.51 0.75 19.84
C VAL A 62 7.47 0.47 18.77
N LYS A 63 6.69 1.50 18.41
CA LYS A 63 5.67 1.38 17.35
C LYS A 63 6.29 1.22 15.98
N LEU A 64 7.35 1.97 15.67
CA LEU A 64 8.08 1.84 14.41
C LEU A 64 8.67 0.44 14.26
N SER A 65 9.33 -0.06 15.30
CA SER A 65 9.92 -1.41 15.32
C SER A 65 8.86 -2.50 15.11
N ALA A 66 7.72 -2.40 15.81
CA ALA A 66 6.62 -3.36 15.66
C ALA A 66 6.01 -3.33 14.24
N PHE A 67 5.79 -2.14 13.68
CA PHE A 67 5.30 -1.98 12.31
C PHE A 67 6.29 -2.58 11.29
N ALA A 68 7.56 -2.21 11.38
CA ALA A 68 8.60 -2.67 10.46
C ALA A 68 8.77 -4.20 10.52
N ALA A 69 8.79 -4.78 11.72
CA ALA A 69 8.88 -6.22 11.90
C ALA A 69 7.69 -6.95 11.25
N PHE A 70 6.47 -6.48 11.49
CA PHE A 70 5.28 -7.13 10.93
C PHE A 70 5.22 -6.98 9.41
N TYR A 71 5.49 -5.78 8.89
CA TYR A 71 5.58 -5.51 7.46
C TYR A 71 6.62 -6.42 6.78
N ASN A 72 7.85 -6.48 7.32
CA ASN A 72 8.93 -7.28 6.74
C ASN A 72 8.60 -8.78 6.79
N GLY A 73 7.99 -9.24 7.88
CA GLY A 73 7.53 -10.61 8.04
C GLY A 73 6.53 -11.03 6.96
N LEU A 74 5.55 -10.17 6.64
CA LEU A 74 4.55 -10.48 5.62
C LEU A 74 5.08 -10.25 4.20
N MET A 75 5.73 -9.12 3.95
CA MET A 75 6.01 -8.64 2.59
C MET A 75 7.36 -9.10 2.03
N LEU A 76 8.32 -9.47 2.89
CA LEU A 76 9.69 -9.76 2.47
C LEU A 76 10.18 -11.16 2.85
N ALA A 77 9.63 -11.77 3.91
CA ALA A 77 10.02 -13.11 4.34
C ALA A 77 9.59 -14.20 3.33
N PRO A 78 10.12 -15.44 3.46
CA PRO A 78 9.67 -16.58 2.68
C PRO A 78 8.16 -16.81 2.82
N SER A 79 7.50 -17.05 1.69
CA SER A 79 6.06 -17.32 1.60
C SER A 79 5.83 -18.08 0.29
N GLY A 80 4.74 -18.86 0.21
CA GLY A 80 4.28 -19.41 -1.07
C GLY A 80 3.65 -18.37 -1.99
N LEU A 81 3.44 -17.15 -1.50
CA LEU A 81 3.11 -15.97 -2.31
C LEU A 81 4.39 -15.28 -2.80
N SER A 82 4.44 -15.00 -4.09
CA SER A 82 5.44 -14.11 -4.66
C SER A 82 5.33 -12.69 -4.08
N LYS A 83 6.39 -11.90 -4.22
CA LYS A 83 6.37 -10.48 -3.82
C LYS A 83 5.30 -9.70 -4.61
N LEU A 84 5.15 -10.01 -5.89
CA LEU A 84 4.13 -9.38 -6.73
C LEU A 84 2.72 -9.73 -6.26
N GLU A 85 2.41 -11.00 -5.95
CA GLU A 85 1.09 -11.39 -5.43
C GLU A 85 0.74 -10.65 -4.13
N ARG A 86 1.71 -10.48 -3.22
CA ARG A 86 1.53 -9.72 -1.98
C ARG A 86 1.23 -8.23 -2.24
N GLU A 87 1.91 -7.62 -3.20
CA GLU A 87 1.64 -6.24 -3.62
C GLU A 87 0.31 -6.10 -4.37
N MET A 88 -0.10 -7.10 -5.15
CA MET A 88 -1.42 -7.11 -5.79
C MET A 88 -2.54 -7.14 -4.74
N ILE A 89 -2.41 -7.95 -3.69
CA ILE A 89 -3.32 -7.95 -2.54
C ILE A 89 -3.35 -6.56 -1.89
N ALA A 90 -2.18 -5.97 -1.64
CA ALA A 90 -2.07 -4.64 -1.04
C ALA A 90 -2.85 -3.58 -1.84
N VAL A 91 -2.68 -3.56 -3.17
CA VAL A 91 -3.38 -2.61 -4.06
C VAL A 91 -4.89 -2.85 -4.05
N VAL A 92 -5.36 -4.10 -4.17
CA VAL A 92 -6.79 -4.41 -4.20
C VAL A 92 -7.48 -4.05 -2.89
N VAL A 93 -6.88 -4.41 -1.75
CA VAL A 93 -7.40 -4.04 -0.43
C VAL A 93 -7.42 -2.53 -0.24
N SER A 94 -6.36 -1.85 -0.67
CA SER A 94 -6.26 -0.39 -0.57
C SER A 94 -7.26 0.34 -1.46
N ALA A 95 -7.53 -0.20 -2.66
CA ALA A 95 -8.55 0.32 -3.56
C ALA A 95 -9.96 0.14 -2.99
N ALA A 96 -10.27 -1.05 -2.45
CA ALA A 96 -11.55 -1.33 -1.78
C ALA A 96 -11.80 -0.39 -0.60
N ASN A 97 -10.75 -0.05 0.16
CA ASN A 97 -10.80 0.91 1.26
C ASN A 97 -10.59 2.38 0.85
N ARG A 98 -10.36 2.66 -0.44
CA ARG A 98 -10.09 4.01 -0.98
C ARG A 98 -8.92 4.74 -0.30
N CYS A 99 -7.89 4.00 0.10
CA CYS A 99 -6.74 4.56 0.79
C CYS A 99 -5.73 5.19 -0.19
N TYR A 100 -5.66 6.52 -0.21
CA TYR A 100 -4.78 7.27 -1.11
C TYR A 100 -3.30 6.91 -0.98
N TYR A 101 -2.78 6.88 0.26
CA TYR A 101 -1.38 6.53 0.53
C TYR A 101 -1.03 5.15 -0.03
N CYS A 102 -1.79 4.13 0.38
CA CYS A 102 -1.45 2.76 0.11
C CYS A 102 -1.65 2.40 -1.37
N VAL A 103 -2.71 2.89 -2.03
CA VAL A 103 -2.90 2.69 -3.47
C VAL A 103 -1.74 3.30 -4.25
N THR A 104 -1.27 4.49 -3.86
CA THR A 104 -0.18 5.17 -4.57
C THR A 104 1.15 4.43 -4.41
N ALA A 105 1.53 4.10 -3.18
CA ALA A 105 2.81 3.44 -2.88
C ALA A 105 2.85 1.99 -3.40
N HIS A 106 1.84 1.18 -3.10
CA HIS A 106 1.81 -0.23 -3.51
C HIS A 106 1.47 -0.38 -5.00
N GLY A 107 0.75 0.59 -5.59
CA GLY A 107 0.59 0.66 -7.04
C GLY A 107 1.93 0.83 -7.77
N ALA A 108 2.83 1.66 -7.24
CA ALA A 108 4.19 1.78 -7.76
C ALA A 108 4.99 0.48 -7.62
N ALA A 109 4.86 -0.21 -6.48
CA ALA A 109 5.50 -1.51 -6.26
C ALA A 109 4.99 -2.59 -7.23
N VAL A 110 3.68 -2.65 -7.48
CA VAL A 110 3.09 -3.56 -8.50
C VAL A 110 3.69 -3.28 -9.86
N ARG A 111 3.70 -2.01 -10.33
CA ARG A 111 4.27 -1.65 -11.65
C ARG A 111 5.74 -2.06 -11.76
N GLN A 112 6.52 -1.83 -10.71
CA GLN A 112 7.93 -2.18 -10.68
C GLN A 112 8.17 -3.69 -10.73
N LEU A 113 7.44 -4.47 -9.93
CA LEU A 113 7.64 -5.92 -9.82
C LEU A 113 7.07 -6.70 -11.01
N SER A 114 6.00 -6.20 -11.63
CA SER A 114 5.41 -6.83 -12.81
C SER A 114 6.15 -6.47 -14.10
N GLY A 115 6.83 -5.32 -14.14
CA GLY A 115 7.31 -4.73 -15.39
C GLY A 115 6.19 -4.23 -16.30
N ASP A 116 4.96 -4.15 -15.78
CA ASP A 116 3.76 -3.70 -16.49
C ASP A 116 3.20 -2.45 -15.79
N PRO A 117 3.37 -1.26 -16.38
CA PRO A 117 2.87 -0.02 -15.79
C PRO A 117 1.35 0.04 -15.71
N VAL A 118 0.63 -0.72 -16.56
CA VAL A 118 -0.84 -0.72 -16.60
C VAL A 118 -1.44 -1.56 -15.47
N LEU A 119 -0.75 -2.61 -15.03
CA LEU A 119 -1.27 -3.52 -14.01
C LEU A 119 -1.60 -2.79 -12.69
N GLY A 120 -0.72 -1.91 -12.21
CA GLY A 120 -0.98 -1.14 -10.99
C GLY A 120 -2.22 -0.25 -11.11
N ASP A 121 -2.43 0.36 -12.27
CA ASP A 121 -3.55 1.26 -12.52
C ASP A 121 -4.89 0.49 -12.66
N VAL A 122 -4.89 -0.66 -13.34
CA VAL A 122 -6.11 -1.48 -13.48
C VAL A 122 -6.49 -2.12 -12.14
N LEU A 123 -5.54 -2.60 -11.34
CA LEU A 123 -5.82 -3.20 -10.02
C LEU A 123 -6.38 -2.17 -9.04
N SER A 124 -5.86 -0.94 -9.07
CA SER A 124 -6.31 0.14 -8.18
C SER A 124 -7.68 0.71 -8.56
N THR A 125 -8.11 0.55 -9.80
CA THR A 125 -9.40 1.06 -10.30
C THR A 125 -10.49 -0.01 -10.28
N ASN A 126 -10.22 -1.15 -10.92
CA ASN A 126 -11.11 -2.30 -10.97
C ASN A 126 -10.31 -3.55 -11.34
N TRP A 127 -9.83 -4.27 -10.32
CA TRP A 127 -9.01 -5.46 -10.52
C TRP A 127 -9.69 -6.55 -11.35
N ARG A 128 -11.03 -6.57 -11.41
CA ARG A 128 -11.79 -7.53 -12.24
C ARG A 128 -11.64 -7.29 -13.74
N ALA A 129 -11.21 -6.10 -14.15
CA ALA A 129 -10.90 -5.78 -15.54
C ALA A 129 -9.49 -6.24 -15.97
N ALA A 130 -8.65 -6.65 -15.01
CA ALA A 130 -7.32 -7.16 -15.29
C ALA A 130 -7.38 -8.56 -15.91
N ARG A 131 -6.47 -8.85 -16.86
CA ARG A 131 -6.31 -10.18 -17.44
C ARG A 131 -5.48 -11.05 -16.51
N LEU A 132 -6.15 -11.67 -15.54
CA LEU A 132 -5.51 -12.45 -14.48
C LEU A 132 -5.70 -13.95 -14.68
N ALA A 133 -4.71 -14.72 -14.25
CA ALA A 133 -4.86 -16.17 -14.11
C ALA A 133 -5.94 -16.49 -13.05
N PRO A 134 -6.66 -17.63 -13.17
CA PRO A 134 -7.70 -18.02 -12.20
C PRO A 134 -7.22 -18.01 -10.75
N ARG A 135 -5.96 -18.41 -10.51
CA ARG A 135 -5.31 -18.34 -9.19
C ARG A 135 -5.33 -16.93 -8.59
N HIS A 136 -4.92 -15.93 -9.37
CA HIS A 136 -4.89 -14.55 -8.90
C HIS A 136 -6.31 -14.00 -8.71
N VAL A 137 -7.29 -14.41 -9.54
CA VAL A 137 -8.69 -14.00 -9.36
C VAL A 137 -9.25 -14.51 -8.01
N ALA A 138 -9.02 -15.77 -7.68
CA ALA A 138 -9.45 -16.35 -6.40
C ALA A 138 -8.78 -15.62 -5.21
N MET A 139 -7.47 -15.41 -5.30
CA MET A 139 -6.68 -14.69 -4.29
C MET A 139 -7.18 -13.26 -4.02
N LEU A 140 -7.35 -12.47 -5.09
CA LEU A 140 -7.76 -11.07 -4.96
C LEU A 140 -9.22 -10.92 -4.54
N GLY A 141 -10.11 -11.82 -5.01
CA GLY A 141 -11.49 -11.87 -4.56
C GLY A 141 -11.60 -12.17 -3.06
N PHE A 142 -10.84 -13.16 -2.56
CA PHE A 142 -10.79 -13.46 -1.14
C PHE A 142 -10.22 -12.28 -0.32
N ALA A 143 -9.13 -11.66 -0.78
CA ALA A 143 -8.52 -10.52 -0.11
C ALA A 143 -9.45 -9.29 -0.03
N GLU A 144 -10.20 -8.98 -1.09
CA GLU A 144 -11.21 -7.92 -1.08
C GLU A 144 -12.32 -8.21 -0.06
N THR A 145 -12.78 -9.46 0.04
CA THR A 145 -13.76 -9.88 1.04
C THR A 145 -13.20 -9.78 2.46
N VAL A 146 -11.94 -10.17 2.71
CA VAL A 146 -11.28 -9.98 4.01
C VAL A 146 -11.31 -8.50 4.43
N ALA A 147 -11.06 -7.59 3.50
CA ALA A 147 -11.01 -6.15 3.81
C ALA A 147 -12.39 -5.53 4.08
N THR A 148 -13.43 -5.98 3.37
CA THR A 148 -14.73 -5.29 3.30
C THR A 148 -15.88 -6.03 3.99
N GLY A 149 -15.75 -7.34 4.22
CA GLY A 149 -16.84 -8.19 4.69
C GLY A 149 -16.37 -9.51 5.29
N SER A 150 -15.28 -9.51 6.06
CA SER A 150 -14.67 -10.73 6.61
C SER A 150 -15.62 -11.59 7.43
N PHE A 151 -16.66 -11.00 8.04
CA PHE A 151 -17.72 -11.72 8.77
C PHE A 151 -18.50 -12.71 7.91
N ALA A 152 -18.48 -12.55 6.58
CA ALA A 152 -19.17 -13.43 5.63
C ALA A 152 -18.32 -14.62 5.18
N ILE A 153 -17.03 -14.65 5.52
CA ILE A 153 -16.11 -15.71 5.06
C ILE A 153 -16.45 -17.04 5.70
N GLY A 154 -16.75 -18.03 4.85
CA GLY A 154 -17.04 -19.42 5.23
C GLY A 154 -16.02 -20.40 4.66
N GLU A 155 -16.32 -21.70 4.78
CA GLU A 155 -15.45 -22.75 4.25
C GLU A 155 -15.39 -22.77 2.73
N ALA A 156 -16.48 -22.40 2.06
CA ALA A 156 -16.53 -22.33 0.60
C ALA A 156 -15.48 -21.34 0.03
N ASP A 157 -15.25 -20.21 0.69
CA ASP A 157 -14.24 -19.24 0.28
C ASP A 157 -12.82 -19.80 0.38
N ARG A 158 -12.52 -20.51 1.48
CA ARG A 158 -11.22 -21.18 1.67
C ARG A 158 -11.04 -22.33 0.69
N GLN A 159 -12.09 -23.10 0.44
CA GLN A 159 -12.06 -24.17 -0.54
C GLN A 159 -11.81 -23.63 -1.96
N GLY A 160 -12.40 -22.50 -2.33
CA GLY A 160 -12.13 -21.85 -3.62
C GLY A 160 -10.65 -21.49 -3.82
N LEU A 161 -9.94 -21.12 -2.75
CA LEU A 161 -8.48 -20.93 -2.81
C LEU A 161 -7.73 -22.27 -2.97
N ARG A 162 -8.14 -23.33 -2.26
CA ARG A 162 -7.52 -24.66 -2.43
C ARG A 162 -7.69 -25.20 -3.84
N ASP A 163 -8.88 -25.04 -4.42
CA ASP A 163 -9.18 -25.42 -5.80
C ASP A 163 -8.31 -24.63 -6.82
N ALA A 164 -7.89 -23.42 -6.44
CA ALA A 164 -6.94 -22.59 -7.18
C ALA A 164 -5.45 -22.91 -6.88
N GLY A 165 -5.18 -23.95 -6.08
CA GLY A 165 -3.85 -24.46 -5.77
C GLY A 165 -3.14 -23.75 -4.63
N PHE A 166 -3.85 -23.04 -3.75
CA PHE A 166 -3.28 -22.51 -2.52
C PHE A 166 -3.29 -23.56 -1.41
N SER A 167 -2.18 -23.68 -0.67
CA SER A 167 -2.14 -24.45 0.58
C SER A 167 -2.79 -23.67 1.73
N ASP A 168 -3.09 -24.33 2.85
CA ASP A 168 -3.63 -23.62 4.04
C ASP A 168 -2.66 -22.55 4.58
N VAL A 169 -1.35 -22.75 4.43
CA VAL A 169 -0.34 -21.74 4.78
C VAL A 169 -0.42 -20.55 3.83
N ASP A 170 -0.61 -20.78 2.53
CA ASP A 170 -0.79 -19.66 1.59
C ASP A 170 -2.09 -18.90 1.87
N ILE A 171 -3.18 -19.60 2.23
CA ILE A 171 -4.46 -18.98 2.59
C ILE A 171 -4.27 -18.07 3.81
N TRP A 172 -3.51 -18.53 4.81
CA TRP A 172 -3.12 -17.70 5.95
C TRP A 172 -2.37 -16.45 5.50
N ASP A 173 -1.36 -16.59 4.62
CA ASP A 173 -0.59 -15.45 4.13
C ASP A 173 -1.44 -14.45 3.36
N VAL A 174 -2.37 -14.91 2.50
CA VAL A 174 -3.32 -14.03 1.79
C VAL A 174 -4.18 -13.25 2.81
N ALA A 175 -4.73 -13.94 3.81
CA ALA A 175 -5.55 -13.34 4.85
C ALA A 175 -4.76 -12.33 5.70
N ALA A 176 -3.52 -12.67 6.07
CA ALA A 176 -2.65 -11.84 6.90
C ALA A 176 -2.22 -10.57 6.18
N VAL A 177 -1.81 -10.66 4.91
CA VAL A 177 -1.48 -9.51 4.06
C VAL A 177 -2.72 -8.63 3.88
N ALA A 178 -3.88 -9.21 3.55
CA ALA A 178 -5.11 -8.45 3.39
C ALA A 178 -5.54 -7.75 4.68
N SER A 179 -5.45 -8.42 5.82
CA SER A 179 -5.77 -7.85 7.15
C SER A 179 -4.82 -6.72 7.53
N PHE A 180 -3.52 -6.90 7.30
CA PHE A 180 -2.51 -5.88 7.55
C PHE A 180 -2.78 -4.62 6.74
N PHE A 181 -3.07 -4.75 5.44
CA PHE A 181 -3.41 -3.60 4.62
C PHE A 181 -4.74 -2.98 5.01
N ALA A 182 -5.74 -3.77 5.40
CA ALA A 182 -6.99 -3.22 5.92
C ALA A 182 -6.76 -2.38 7.21
N MET A 183 -5.86 -2.79 8.10
CA MET A 183 -5.43 -1.99 9.26
C MET A 183 -4.66 -0.74 8.82
N SER A 184 -3.63 -0.90 7.99
CA SER A 184 -2.76 0.18 7.51
C SER A 184 -3.55 1.26 6.76
N ASN A 185 -4.51 0.85 5.92
CA ASN A 185 -5.41 1.75 5.20
C ASN A 185 -6.24 2.63 6.14
N ARG A 186 -6.78 2.03 7.22
CA ARG A 186 -7.56 2.77 8.22
C ARG A 186 -6.70 3.79 8.93
N LEU A 187 -5.49 3.41 9.33
CA LEU A 187 -4.56 4.34 9.99
C LEU A 187 -4.14 5.47 9.04
N ALA A 188 -3.71 5.15 7.83
CA ALA A 188 -3.29 6.14 6.83
C ALA A 188 -4.43 7.11 6.49
N SER A 189 -5.65 6.61 6.31
CA SER A 189 -6.81 7.45 6.01
C SER A 189 -7.21 8.32 7.22
N ALA A 190 -7.17 7.77 8.43
CA ALA A 190 -7.52 8.49 9.65
C ALA A 190 -6.55 9.63 9.99
N THR A 191 -5.30 9.54 9.55
CA THR A 191 -4.26 10.54 9.82
C THR A 191 -3.94 11.44 8.63
N ASP A 192 -4.68 11.30 7.51
CA ASP A 192 -4.37 11.95 6.23
C ASP A 192 -2.90 11.75 5.83
N MET A 193 -2.45 10.50 5.86
CA MET A 193 -1.08 10.14 5.50
C MET A 193 -0.83 10.36 4.01
N ARG A 194 0.23 11.09 3.69
CA ARG A 194 0.57 11.49 2.32
C ARG A 194 1.63 10.59 1.73
N PRO A 195 1.40 9.96 0.57
CA PRO A 195 2.46 9.22 -0.11
C PRO A 195 3.57 10.18 -0.52
N ASN A 196 4.79 9.67 -0.57
CA ASN A 196 5.91 10.41 -1.14
C ASN A 196 5.60 10.74 -2.62
N PRO A 197 5.86 11.97 -3.09
CA PRO A 197 5.52 12.40 -4.45
C PRO A 197 6.18 11.53 -5.54
N GLU A 198 7.35 10.97 -5.25
CA GLU A 198 8.13 10.08 -6.11
C GLU A 198 7.31 8.87 -6.59
N TYR A 199 6.44 8.32 -5.72
CA TYR A 199 5.61 7.16 -6.07
C TYR A 199 4.66 7.42 -7.25
N HIS A 200 4.28 8.68 -7.49
CA HIS A 200 3.41 9.01 -8.62
C HIS A 200 4.10 8.83 -9.98
N ALA A 201 5.42 8.99 -10.05
CA ALA A 201 6.21 8.87 -11.27
C ALA A 201 6.94 7.53 -11.41
N MET A 202 7.10 6.78 -10.31
CA MET A 202 7.85 5.52 -10.30
C MET A 202 7.22 4.44 -11.21
N ALA A 203 8.07 3.80 -12.02
CA ALA A 203 7.75 2.67 -12.89
C ALA A 203 6.51 2.91 -13.79
N ARG A 204 6.41 4.10 -14.39
CA ARG A 204 5.38 4.47 -15.36
C ARG A 204 5.91 4.51 -16.79
#